data_AF-A0A0Q5ZQT6-F1
#
_entry.id   AF-A0A0Q5ZQT6-F1
#
_cell.length_a   1.000
_cell.length_b   1.000
_cell.length_c   1.000
_cell.angle_alpha   90.00
_cell.angle_beta   90.00
_cell.angle_gamma   90.00
#
_symmetry.space_group_name_H-M   'P 1'
#
loop_
_entity.id
_entity.type
_entity.pdbx_description
1 polymer ?
#
loop_
_entity_poly.entity_id
_entity_poly.type
_entity_poly.pdbx_seq_one_letter_code
_entity_poly.pdbx_strand_id
1 'polypeptide(L)'
;MKTFISILTALQFIFGFIGVIILLTAFLKKNMYEYHPSIKETEMDKINTKNILGGTLILVCLMISGLKTQLIKKDFKDSLDENKINYVEINGIYFTQYDIKGLFKSFEHDSGRYRCEKFSGLINLENNKNIPIEIIKHCYDKDKYIIISKAFKTETTIGEIITDKFNQLVIDSASAQQ
;
A
#
# COMPACT_ATOMS: atom_id res chain seq x y z
N MET A 1 -7.37 14.61 5.61
CA MET A 1 -6.77 13.44 4.91
C MET A 1 -7.73 12.28 4.68
N LYS A 2 -8.35 11.70 5.72
CA LYS A 2 -9.22 10.50 5.61
C LYS A 2 -10.28 10.55 4.50
N THR A 3 -11.07 11.62 4.44
CA THR A 3 -12.11 11.79 3.42
C THR A 3 -11.54 11.85 2.01
N PHE A 4 -10.40 12.53 1.85
CA PHE A 4 -9.72 12.66 0.56
C PHE A 4 -9.20 11.32 0.03
N ILE A 5 -8.54 10.51 0.88
CA ILE A 5 -8.08 9.16 0.51
C ILE A 5 -9.28 8.24 0.17
N SER A 6 -10.40 8.39 0.88
CA SER A 6 -11.63 7.65 0.57
C SER A 6 -12.19 8.01 -0.80
N ILE A 7 -12.21 9.30 -1.16
CA ILE A 7 -12.66 9.78 -2.48
C ILE A 7 -11.73 9.25 -3.58
N LEU A 8 -10.42 9.35 -3.40
CA LEU A 8 -9.44 8.81 -4.35
C LEU A 8 -9.63 7.31 -4.57
N THR A 9 -9.90 6.55 -3.50
CA THR A 9 -10.15 5.11 -3.58
C THR A 9 -11.42 4.79 -4.36
N ALA A 10 -12.49 5.57 -4.17
CA ALA A 10 -13.71 5.42 -4.95
C ALA A 10 -13.49 5.73 -6.44
N LEU A 11 -12.78 6.82 -6.76
CA LEU A 11 -12.43 7.17 -8.14
C LEU A 11 -11.57 6.10 -8.79
N GLN A 12 -10.55 5.59 -8.10
CA GLN A 12 -9.70 4.49 -8.57
C GLN A 12 -10.57 3.29 -8.98
N PHE A 13 -11.53 2.89 -8.14
CA PHE A 13 -12.41 1.77 -8.44
C PHE A 13 -13.31 2.04 -9.66
N ILE A 14 -13.90 3.24 -9.76
CA ILE A 14 -14.76 3.63 -10.88
C ILE A 14 -13.98 3.59 -12.21
N PHE A 15 -12.82 4.25 -12.26
CA PHE A 15 -11.98 4.30 -13.47
C PHE A 15 -11.47 2.92 -13.86
N GLY A 16 -11.00 2.13 -12.89
CA GLY A 16 -10.55 0.76 -13.14
C GLY A 16 -11.66 -0.14 -13.67
N PHE A 17 -12.83 -0.14 -13.02
CA PHE A 17 -13.94 -1.01 -13.39
C PHE A 17 -14.52 -0.66 -14.77
N ILE A 18 -14.78 0.63 -15.03
CA ILE A 18 -15.28 1.09 -16.33
C ILE A 18 -14.25 0.82 -17.43
N GLY A 19 -12.97 1.09 -17.17
CA GLY A 19 -11.88 0.82 -18.11
C GLY A 19 -11.80 -0.65 -18.52
N VAL A 20 -11.88 -1.58 -17.55
CA VAL A 20 -11.87 -3.03 -17.80
C VAL A 20 -13.08 -3.45 -18.63
N ILE A 21 -14.30 -2.97 -18.31
CA ILE A 21 -15.50 -3.31 -19.09
C ILE A 21 -15.38 -2.84 -20.54
N ILE A 22 -14.90 -1.61 -20.76
CA ILE A 22 -14.71 -1.07 -22.12
C ILE A 22 -13.70 -1.93 -22.89
N LEU A 23 -12.57 -2.28 -22.28
CA LEU A 23 -11.56 -3.13 -22.91
C LEU A 23 -12.08 -4.54 -23.20
N LEU A 24 -12.81 -5.17 -22.27
CA LEU A 24 -13.41 -6.49 -22.48
C LEU A 24 -14.41 -6.48 -23.64
N THR A 25 -15.29 -5.48 -23.69
CA THR A 25 -16.27 -5.37 -24.78
C THR A 25 -15.61 -5.09 -26.13
N ALA A 26 -14.54 -4.29 -26.16
CA ALA A 26 -13.77 -4.02 -27.36
C ALA A 26 -12.98 -5.25 -27.82
N PHE A 27 -12.40 -6.02 -26.89
CA PHE A 27 -11.70 -7.27 -27.16
C PHE A 27 -12.63 -8.36 -27.72
N LEU A 28 -13.78 -8.59 -27.08
CA LEU A 28 -14.78 -9.53 -27.56
C LEU A 28 -15.26 -9.19 -28.97
N LYS A 29 -15.56 -7.90 -29.21
CA LYS A 29 -15.93 -7.42 -30.54
C LYS A 29 -14.81 -7.67 -31.55
N LYS A 30 -13.57 -7.29 -31.23
CA LYS A 30 -12.42 -7.50 -32.12
C LYS A 30 -12.30 -8.97 -32.55
N ASN A 31 -12.38 -9.90 -31.60
CA ASN A 31 -12.27 -11.34 -31.89
C ASN A 31 -13.44 -11.86 -32.74
N MET A 32 -14.68 -11.43 -32.49
CA MET A 32 -15.82 -11.83 -33.33
C MET A 32 -15.67 -11.35 -34.77
N TYR A 33 -15.11 -10.15 -34.93
CA TYR A 33 -14.98 -9.49 -36.22
C TYR A 33 -13.81 -10.02 -37.05
N GLU A 34 -12.73 -10.45 -36.42
CA GLU A 34 -11.60 -11.09 -37.09
C GLU A 34 -12.00 -12.38 -37.86
N TYR A 35 -13.10 -13.03 -37.47
CA TYR A 35 -13.66 -14.21 -38.16
C TYR A 35 -14.64 -13.88 -39.30
N HIS A 36 -15.00 -12.61 -39.53
CA HIS A 36 -15.91 -12.18 -40.60
C HIS A 36 -15.24 -11.10 -41.46
N PRO A 37 -14.66 -11.44 -42.63
CA PRO A 37 -13.82 -10.52 -43.43
C PRO A 37 -14.60 -9.38 -44.13
N SER A 38 -15.92 -9.28 -43.97
CA SER A 38 -16.79 -8.29 -44.62
C SER A 38 -16.96 -6.98 -43.83
N ILE A 39 -16.07 -6.70 -42.88
CA ILE A 39 -16.25 -5.61 -41.91
C ILE A 39 -15.63 -4.34 -42.44
N LYS A 40 -16.43 -3.26 -42.38
CA LYS A 40 -16.01 -1.93 -42.81
C LYS A 40 -14.96 -1.39 -41.85
N GLU A 41 -13.95 -0.73 -42.41
CA GLU A 41 -12.89 0.02 -41.70
C GLU A 41 -13.45 0.88 -40.55
N THR A 42 -14.63 1.47 -40.76
CA THR A 42 -15.35 2.30 -39.78
C THR A 42 -15.75 1.58 -38.48
N GLU A 43 -15.99 0.26 -38.50
CA GLU A 43 -16.29 -0.51 -37.28
C GLU A 43 -15.00 -0.87 -36.52
N MET A 44 -13.90 -1.10 -37.23
CA MET A 44 -12.58 -1.30 -36.63
C MET A 44 -12.08 -0.03 -35.94
N ASP A 45 -12.30 1.15 -36.52
CA ASP A 45 -11.95 2.44 -35.90
C ASP A 45 -12.71 2.69 -34.59
N LYS A 46 -14.00 2.32 -34.53
CA LYS A 46 -14.79 2.42 -33.29
C LYS A 46 -14.23 1.51 -32.19
N ILE A 47 -13.79 0.31 -32.55
CA ILE A 47 -13.16 -0.63 -31.60
C ILE A 47 -11.83 -0.06 -31.09
N ASN A 48 -11.00 0.48 -31.99
CA ASN A 48 -9.74 1.10 -31.63
C ASN A 48 -9.94 2.32 -30.71
N THR A 49 -10.94 3.15 -30.98
CA THR A 49 -11.28 4.30 -30.13
C THR A 49 -11.71 3.84 -28.73
N LYS A 50 -12.50 2.77 -28.62
CA LYS A 50 -12.86 2.17 -27.33
C LYS A 50 -11.64 1.58 -26.60
N ASN A 51 -10.73 0.92 -27.32
CA ASN A 51 -9.49 0.41 -26.74
C ASN A 51 -8.64 1.53 -26.16
N ILE A 52 -8.48 2.63 -26.90
CA ILE A 52 -7.76 3.82 -26.44
C ILE A 52 -8.43 4.39 -25.19
N LEU A 53 -9.76 4.62 -25.23
CA LEU A 53 -10.50 5.16 -24.09
C LEU A 53 -10.38 4.26 -22.85
N GLY A 54 -10.59 2.95 -23.02
CA GLY A 54 -10.45 1.97 -21.94
C GLY A 54 -9.03 1.98 -21.35
N GLY A 55 -8.01 1.97 -22.22
CA GLY A 55 -6.61 2.06 -21.80
C GLY A 55 -6.29 3.36 -21.05
N THR A 56 -6.81 4.50 -21.49
CA THR A 56 -6.65 5.78 -20.80
C THR A 56 -7.28 5.75 -19.40
N LEU A 57 -8.47 5.15 -19.24
CA LEU A 57 -9.10 5.03 -17.92
C LEU A 57 -8.29 4.13 -16.98
N ILE A 58 -7.70 3.04 -17.49
CA ILE A 58 -6.78 2.20 -16.71
C ILE A 58 -5.53 3.00 -16.31
N LEU A 59 -4.96 3.77 -17.22
CA LEU A 59 -3.79 4.61 -16.92
C LEU A 59 -4.10 5.65 -15.84
N VAL A 60 -5.26 6.30 -15.90
CA VAL A 60 -5.74 7.21 -14.84
C VAL A 60 -5.89 6.48 -13.50
N CYS A 61 -6.43 5.26 -13.50
CA CYS A 61 -6.54 4.43 -12.29
C CYS A 61 -5.17 4.13 -11.65
N LEU A 62 -4.16 3.81 -12.45
CA LEU A 62 -2.79 3.57 -11.98
C LEU A 62 -2.17 4.85 -11.40
N MET A 63 -2.37 5.99 -12.06
CA MET A 63 -1.88 7.30 -11.58
C MET A 63 -2.50 7.67 -10.22
N ILE A 64 -3.81 7.46 -10.04
CA ILE A 64 -4.50 7.66 -8.75
C ILE A 64 -3.90 6.75 -7.67
N SER A 65 -3.60 5.50 -8.01
CA SER A 65 -2.99 4.53 -7.07
C SER A 65 -1.60 4.99 -6.60
N GLY A 66 -0.78 5.50 -7.52
CA GLY A 66 0.53 6.08 -7.21
C GLY A 66 0.43 7.32 -6.32
N LEU A 67 -0.45 8.26 -6.68
CA LEU A 67 -0.69 9.47 -5.90
C LEU A 67 -1.17 9.16 -4.47
N LYS A 68 -2.13 8.24 -4.33
CA LYS A 68 -2.65 7.77 -3.04
C LYS A 68 -1.52 7.22 -2.16
N THR A 69 -0.66 6.38 -2.72
CA THR A 69 0.49 5.78 -2.03
C THR A 69 1.45 6.86 -1.51
N GLN A 70 1.77 7.86 -2.34
CA GLN A 70 2.65 8.97 -1.93
C GLN A 70 2.05 9.81 -0.81
N LEU A 71 0.75 10.11 -0.88
CA LEU A 71 0.05 10.89 0.15
C LEU A 71 0.02 10.18 1.50
N ILE A 72 -0.23 8.87 1.52
CA ILE A 72 -0.24 8.08 2.75
C ILE A 72 1.17 7.98 3.33
N LYS A 73 2.19 7.77 2.49
CA LYS A 73 3.59 7.79 2.92
C LYS A 73 3.96 9.12 3.56
N LYS A 74 3.53 10.23 2.96
CA LYS A 74 3.75 11.57 3.48
C LYS A 74 3.02 11.79 4.81
N ASP A 75 1.71 11.54 4.87
CA ASP A 75 0.91 11.67 6.11
C ASP A 75 1.50 10.84 7.25
N PHE A 76 1.98 9.62 6.95
CA PHE A 76 2.65 8.77 7.93
C PHE A 76 3.94 9.40 8.48
N LYS A 77 4.84 9.85 7.59
CA LYS A 77 6.10 10.49 7.98
C LYS A 77 5.88 11.80 8.73
N ASP A 78 5.03 12.68 8.19
CA ASP A 78 4.68 13.95 8.82
C ASP A 78 4.12 13.72 10.23
N SER A 79 3.28 12.68 10.41
CA SER A 79 2.75 12.34 11.74
C SER A 79 3.83 11.92 12.75
N LEU A 80 4.86 11.21 12.29
CA LEU A 80 5.98 10.78 13.15
C LEU A 80 6.98 11.91 13.41
N ASP A 81 7.12 12.85 12.49
CA ASP A 81 8.02 13.99 12.62
C ASP A 81 7.42 15.09 13.51
N GLU A 82 6.11 15.32 13.40
CA GLU A 82 5.40 16.35 14.17
C GLU A 82 5.06 15.92 15.60
N ASN A 83 5.03 14.62 15.89
CA ASN A 83 4.58 14.11 17.19
C ASN A 83 5.56 13.08 17.73
N LYS A 84 5.80 13.11 19.05
CA LYS A 84 6.54 12.04 19.70
C LYS A 84 5.70 10.77 19.76
N ILE A 85 6.34 9.63 19.51
CA ILE A 85 5.76 8.32 19.76
C ILE A 85 5.74 8.10 21.28
N ASN A 86 4.55 7.82 21.82
CA ASN A 86 4.34 7.49 23.22
C ASN A 86 4.71 6.02 23.48
N TYR A 87 4.07 5.12 22.72
CA TYR A 87 4.38 3.70 22.71
C TYR A 87 4.02 3.07 21.34
N VAL A 88 4.53 1.87 21.11
CA VAL A 88 4.16 1.03 19.96
C VAL A 88 3.72 -0.32 20.47
N GLU A 89 2.56 -0.78 20.04
CA GLU A 89 2.08 -2.13 20.31
C GLU A 89 2.33 -3.01 19.08
N ILE A 90 2.90 -4.21 19.24
CA ILE A 90 3.07 -5.19 18.16
C ILE A 90 2.67 -6.56 18.70
N ASN A 91 1.69 -7.20 18.06
CA ASN A 91 1.12 -8.48 18.50
C ASN A 91 0.77 -8.50 20.01
N GLY A 92 0.23 -7.39 20.55
CA GLY A 92 -0.13 -7.26 21.95
C GLY A 92 1.03 -6.97 22.91
N ILE A 93 2.26 -6.84 22.42
CA ILE A 93 3.42 -6.45 23.22
C ILE A 93 3.62 -4.93 23.11
N TYR A 94 3.75 -4.26 24.25
CA TYR A 94 3.95 -2.82 24.34
C TYR A 94 5.43 -2.45 24.41
N PHE A 95 5.86 -1.56 23.52
CA PHE A 95 7.20 -0.99 23.46
C PHE A 95 7.15 0.50 23.76
N THR A 96 8.00 0.93 24.68
CA THR A 96 8.11 2.32 25.10
C THR A 96 8.82 3.16 24.03
N GLN A 97 8.74 4.49 24.16
CA GLN A 97 9.51 5.41 23.34
C GLN A 97 11.03 5.11 23.35
N TYR A 98 11.57 4.61 24.45
CA TYR A 98 13.00 4.29 24.57
C TYR A 98 13.38 3.09 23.72
N ASP A 99 12.56 2.04 23.73
CA ASP A 99 12.75 0.78 23.00
C ASP A 99 12.83 1.02 21.48
N ILE A 100 11.90 1.82 20.97
CA ILE A 100 11.75 2.11 19.54
C ILE A 100 12.54 3.34 19.07
N LYS A 101 13.36 3.93 19.95
CA LYS A 101 14.07 5.17 19.63
C LYS A 101 14.93 4.99 18.38
N GLY A 102 14.66 5.81 17.38
CA GLY A 102 15.40 5.81 16.10
C GLY A 102 14.87 4.84 15.06
N LEU A 103 13.98 3.92 15.42
CA LEU A 103 13.51 2.86 14.54
C LEU A 103 12.68 3.40 13.37
N PHE A 104 11.81 4.38 13.63
CA PHE A 104 10.96 4.98 12.59
C PHE A 104 11.51 6.29 12.00
N LYS A 105 12.81 6.57 12.16
CA LYS A 105 13.43 7.82 11.64
C LYS A 105 13.84 7.76 10.19
N SER A 106 14.19 6.58 9.69
CA SER A 106 14.68 6.38 8.34
C SER A 106 14.04 5.15 7.73
N PHE A 107 13.58 5.30 6.50
CA PHE A 107 12.98 4.21 5.73
C PHE A 107 13.74 4.06 4.43
N GLU A 108 14.24 2.85 4.18
CA GLU A 108 14.83 2.46 2.92
C GLU A 108 13.75 2.01 1.92
N HIS A 109 14.13 1.85 0.65
CA HIS A 109 13.22 1.42 -0.40
C HIS A 109 12.91 -0.09 -0.26
N ASP A 110 11.64 -0.48 -0.40
CA ASP A 110 11.23 -1.89 -0.38
C ASP A 110 11.86 -2.67 -1.54
N SER A 111 12.75 -3.58 -1.19
CA SER A 111 13.45 -4.50 -2.09
C SER A 111 12.57 -5.66 -2.55
N GLY A 112 11.39 -5.85 -1.94
CA GLY A 112 10.30 -6.71 -2.40
C GLY A 112 10.54 -8.22 -2.30
N ARG A 113 11.69 -8.65 -1.79
CA ARG A 113 12.14 -10.05 -1.88
C ARG A 113 12.05 -10.74 -0.51
N TYR A 114 11.10 -11.68 -0.41
CA TYR A 114 10.95 -12.69 0.64
C TYR A 114 10.42 -12.22 2.00
N ARG A 115 9.15 -12.51 2.25
CA ARG A 115 8.37 -12.12 3.42
C ARG A 115 7.98 -13.38 4.20
N CYS A 116 8.36 -13.48 5.47
CA CYS A 116 8.16 -14.70 6.25
C CYS A 116 7.15 -14.53 7.38
N GLU A 117 7.32 -13.50 8.21
CA GLU A 117 6.49 -13.28 9.39
C GLU A 117 5.81 -11.92 9.31
N LYS A 118 4.55 -11.87 9.73
CA LYS A 118 3.76 -10.65 9.79
C LYS A 118 3.33 -10.39 11.22
N PHE A 119 3.47 -9.15 11.64
CA PHE A 119 3.08 -8.68 12.95
C PHE A 119 2.15 -7.50 12.79
N SER A 120 0.99 -7.56 13.43
CA SER A 120 0.07 -6.42 13.47
C SER A 120 0.51 -5.49 14.59
N GLY A 121 0.42 -4.18 14.37
CA GLY A 121 0.81 -3.22 15.39
C GLY A 121 0.09 -1.89 15.32
N LEU A 122 0.35 -1.06 16.31
CA LEU A 122 -0.23 0.25 16.50
C LEU A 122 0.85 1.20 17.02
N ILE A 123 1.06 2.33 16.34
CA ILE A 123 1.89 3.42 16.86
C ILE A 123 0.94 4.41 17.55
N ASN A 124 1.12 4.59 18.86
CA ASN A 124 0.40 5.59 19.64
C ASN A 124 1.27 6.85 19.75
N LEU A 125 0.75 7.98 19.28
CA LEU A 125 1.40 9.28 19.33
C LEU A 125 0.88 10.09 20.52
N GLU A 126 1.70 11.02 21.01
CA GLU A 126 1.38 11.86 22.19
C GLU A 126 0.08 12.68 22.05
N ASN A 127 -0.34 12.98 20.82
CA ASN A 127 -1.60 13.68 20.52
C ASN A 127 -2.83 12.74 20.49
N ASN A 128 -2.73 11.54 21.07
CA ASN A 128 -3.73 10.47 21.02
C ASN A 128 -4.07 9.96 19.60
N LYS A 129 -3.26 10.30 18.59
CA LYS A 129 -3.40 9.72 17.26
C LYS A 129 -2.80 8.32 17.26
N ASN A 130 -3.57 7.37 16.75
CA ASN A 130 -3.14 5.99 16.56
C ASN A 130 -2.91 5.71 15.08
N ILE A 131 -1.75 5.16 14.74
CA ILE A 131 -1.41 4.75 13.38
C ILE A 131 -1.34 3.22 13.35
N PRO A 132 -2.31 2.53 12.73
CA PRO A 132 -2.25 1.09 12.58
C PRO A 132 -1.17 0.73 11.56
N ILE A 133 -0.31 -0.21 11.93
CA ILE A 133 0.79 -0.69 11.11
C ILE A 133 0.78 -2.21 11.02
N GLU A 134 1.43 -2.73 9.99
CA GLU A 134 1.85 -4.11 9.88
C GLU A 134 3.35 -4.13 9.61
N ILE A 135 4.06 -4.99 10.31
CA ILE A 135 5.50 -5.17 10.19
C ILE A 135 5.69 -6.54 9.55
N ILE A 136 6.43 -6.58 8.44
CA ILE A 136 6.76 -7.82 7.77
C ILE A 136 8.25 -8.06 7.87
N LYS A 137 8.66 -9.17 8.49
CA LYS A 137 10.07 -9.57 8.56
C LYS A 137 10.51 -10.23 7.27
N HIS A 138 11.71 -9.87 6.80
CA HIS A 138 12.34 -10.58 5.68
C HIS A 138 12.79 -11.97 6.09
N CYS A 139 12.68 -12.92 5.18
CA CYS A 139 13.04 -14.32 5.44
C CYS A 139 14.53 -14.55 5.63
N TYR A 140 15.36 -13.85 4.85
CA TYR A 140 16.79 -14.13 4.75
C TYR A 140 17.65 -13.05 5.43
N ASP A 141 17.11 -11.84 5.55
CA ASP A 141 17.78 -10.71 6.16
C ASP A 141 17.27 -10.55 7.61
N LYS A 142 18.09 -11.00 8.57
CA LYS A 142 17.69 -11.15 9.98
C LYS A 142 17.14 -9.89 10.65
N ASP A 143 17.61 -8.73 10.20
CA ASP A 143 17.33 -7.44 10.82
C ASP A 143 16.51 -6.54 9.91
N LYS A 144 15.89 -7.09 8.87
CA LYS A 144 15.20 -6.30 7.85
C LYS A 144 13.69 -6.45 7.95
N TYR A 145 13.00 -5.31 8.05
CA TYR A 145 11.57 -5.24 8.30
C TYR A 145 10.90 -4.26 7.36
N ILE A 146 9.82 -4.67 6.71
CA ILE A 146 8.98 -3.81 5.89
C ILE A 146 7.87 -3.24 6.77
N ILE A 147 7.73 -1.92 6.78
CA ILE A 147 6.62 -1.24 7.46
C ILE A 147 5.52 -0.96 6.46
N ILE A 148 4.33 -1.44 6.78
CA ILE A 148 3.11 -1.19 6.04
C ILE A 148 2.20 -0.37 6.94
N SER A 149 1.79 0.80 6.47
CA SER A 149 0.68 1.53 7.08
C SER A 149 -0.62 0.85 6.69
N LYS A 150 -1.46 0.56 7.68
CA LYS A 150 -2.86 0.13 7.50
C LYS A 150 -3.83 1.30 7.67
N ALA A 151 -3.31 2.53 7.73
CA ALA A 151 -4.13 3.73 7.88
C ALA A 151 -5.15 3.83 6.73
N PHE A 152 -6.30 4.46 7.01
CA PHE A 152 -7.36 4.67 6.03
C PHE A 152 -7.92 3.37 5.41
N LYS A 153 -7.79 2.22 6.08
CA LYS A 153 -8.23 0.90 5.60
C LYS A 153 -7.57 0.48 4.28
N THR A 154 -6.37 0.98 4.01
CA THR A 154 -5.57 0.60 2.85
C THR A 154 -4.20 0.17 3.33
N GLU A 155 -3.62 -0.79 2.64
CA GLU A 155 -2.26 -1.25 2.91
C GLU A 155 -1.31 -0.41 2.05
N THR A 156 -0.35 0.26 2.70
CA THR A 156 0.65 1.06 1.99
C THR A 156 2.01 0.81 2.60
N THR A 157 2.89 0.16 1.86
CA THR A 157 4.30 0.03 2.24
C THR A 157 4.90 1.41 2.41
N ILE A 158 5.37 1.75 3.60
CA ILE A 158 6.08 2.99 3.91
C ILE A 158 7.52 2.88 3.43
N GLY A 159 8.18 1.78 3.80
CA GLY A 159 9.54 1.43 3.42
C GLY A 159 10.09 0.34 4.33
N GLU A 160 11.39 0.10 4.21
CA GLU A 160 12.12 -0.88 5.00
C GLU A 160 12.87 -0.21 6.16
N ILE A 161 13.03 -0.93 7.26
CA ILE A 161 13.93 -0.58 8.35
C ILE A 161 14.91 -1.73 8.55
N ILE A 162 16.16 -1.38 8.85
CA ILE A 162 17.21 -2.33 9.23
C ILE A 162 17.52 -2.14 10.71
N THR A 163 17.18 -3.11 11.55
CA THR A 163 17.36 -3.06 12.99
C THR A 163 17.27 -4.44 13.64
N ASP A 164 18.17 -4.74 14.57
CA ASP A 164 18.13 -5.92 15.44
C ASP A 164 17.17 -5.76 16.63
N LYS A 165 16.77 -4.51 16.93
CA LYS A 165 15.93 -4.15 18.08
C LYS A 165 14.62 -4.92 18.11
N PHE A 166 13.97 -5.17 16.98
CA PHE A 166 12.73 -5.95 16.98
C PHE A 166 12.92 -7.38 17.47
N ASN A 167 14.03 -8.02 17.10
CA ASN A 167 14.32 -9.38 17.56
C ASN A 167 14.53 -9.40 19.09
N GLN A 168 15.30 -8.46 19.62
CA GLN A 168 15.54 -8.33 21.07
C GLN A 168 14.25 -8.07 21.83
N LEU A 169 13.46 -7.11 21.35
CA LEU A 169 12.19 -6.72 21.95
C LEU A 169 11.15 -7.84 21.98
N VAL A 170 11.12 -8.71 20.97
CA VAL A 170 10.27 -9.91 20.96
C VAL A 170 10.77 -10.99 21.92
N ILE A 171 12.09 -11.16 22.07
CA ILE A 171 12.68 -12.13 23.01
C ILE A 171 12.46 -11.69 24.47
N ASP A 172 12.71 -10.42 24.77
CA ASP A 172 12.58 -9.85 26.12
C ASP A 172 11.12 -9.90 26.60
N SER A 173 10.18 -9.62 25.70
CA SER A 173 8.74 -9.73 26.03
C SER A 173 8.26 -11.17 26.22
N ALA A 174 8.77 -12.13 25.45
CA ALA A 174 8.44 -13.55 25.63
C ALA A 174 8.99 -14.12 26.96
N SER A 175 10.17 -13.67 27.38
CA SER A 175 10.79 -14.06 28.65
C SER A 175 10.16 -13.38 29.88
N ALA A 176 9.61 -12.17 29.73
CA ALA A 176 8.90 -11.47 30.81
C ALA A 176 7.51 -12.06 31.14
N GLN A 177 7.00 -13.02 30.36
CA GLN A 177 5.72 -13.70 30.57
C GLN A 177 5.86 -15.08 31.27
N GLN A 178 7.08 -15.49 31.65
CA GLN A 178 7.38 -16.70 32.43
C GLN A 178 7.67 -16.36 33.90
#